data_AF-A0A496U7Q4-F1
#
_entry.id   AF-A0A496U7Q4-F1
#
_cell.length_a   1.000
_cell.length_b   1.000
_cell.length_c   1.000
_cell.angle_alpha   90.00
_cell.angle_beta   90.00
_cell.angle_gamma   90.00
#
_symmetry.space_group_name_H-M   'P 1'
#
loop_
_entity.id
_entity.type
_entity.pdbx_description
1 polymer ?
#
loop_
_entity_poly.entity_id
_entity_poly.type
_entity_poly.pdbx_seq_one_letter_code
_entity_poly.pdbx_strand_id
1 'polypeptide(L)'
;MSAFPIALIYSDVEASDSMDFNYRSFSDMAGEELQFLTELGEDIQANRPALVFIDAETGLQACPAGFVTYDYLAGSGWLEKYMTDYRFLLTCRGFRAYLLN
;
A
#
# COMPACT_ATOMS: atom_id res chain seq x y z
N MET A 1 19.52 7.94 -6.99
CA MET A 1 18.57 7.15 -6.17
C MET A 1 17.18 7.63 -6.51
N SER A 2 16.34 6.79 -7.11
CA SER A 2 14.92 7.08 -7.30
C SER A 2 14.12 6.45 -6.17
N ALA A 3 13.09 7.14 -5.70
CA ALA A 3 12.11 6.63 -4.75
C ALA A 3 10.76 6.52 -5.48
N PHE A 4 10.02 5.44 -5.23
CA PHE A 4 8.68 5.19 -5.79
C PHE A 4 7.63 5.43 -4.71
N PRO A 5 6.96 6.59 -4.68
CA PRO A 5 5.84 6.81 -3.78
C PRO A 5 4.58 6.10 -4.33
N ILE A 6 3.89 5.36 -3.46
CA ILE A 6 2.58 4.79 -3.77
C ILE A 6 1.53 5.80 -3.29
N ALA A 7 0.82 6.45 -4.21
CA ALA A 7 -0.30 7.34 -3.90
C ALA A 7 -1.59 6.71 -4.43
N LEU A 8 -2.49 6.33 -3.53
CA LEU A 8 -3.82 5.84 -3.86
C LEU A 8 -4.80 7.01 -3.71
N ILE A 9 -5.50 7.36 -4.79
CA ILE A 9 -6.50 8.44 -4.79
C ILE A 9 -7.88 7.79 -4.86
N TYR A 10 -8.67 7.91 -3.79
CA TYR A 10 -10.11 7.60 -3.82
C TYR A 10 -10.89 8.91 -3.91
N SER A 11 -11.67 9.09 -4.98
CA SER A 11 -12.70 10.14 -5.06
C SER A 11 -14.08 9.56 -4.72
N ASP A 12 -14.88 10.32 -3.97
CA ASP A 12 -16.31 10.06 -3.67
C ASP A 12 -16.67 8.97 -2.64
N VAL A 13 -15.79 8.67 -1.68
CA VAL A 13 -16.15 7.80 -0.53
C VAL A 13 -16.48 8.66 0.70
N GLU A 14 -17.76 8.70 1.09
CA GLU A 14 -18.14 9.19 2.41
C GLU A 14 -17.59 8.21 3.47
N ALA A 15 -16.66 8.68 4.30
CA ALA A 15 -16.10 7.88 5.38
C ALA A 15 -17.20 7.59 6.43
N SER A 16 -17.53 6.31 6.61
CA SER A 16 -18.27 5.84 7.78
C SER A 16 -17.41 6.08 9.02
N ASP A 17 -17.97 6.68 10.08
CA ASP A 17 -17.31 6.89 11.39
C ASP A 17 -16.87 5.58 12.10
N SER A 18 -17.04 4.42 11.45
CA SER A 18 -16.57 3.14 11.94
C SER A 18 -15.04 3.08 11.93
N MET A 19 -14.43 2.95 13.11
CA MET A 19 -12.99 2.71 13.27
C MET A 19 -12.51 1.35 12.70
N ASP A 20 -13.42 0.48 12.28
CA ASP A 20 -13.10 -0.85 11.73
C ASP A 20 -13.08 -0.81 10.19
N PHE A 21 -11.90 -0.61 9.60
CA PHE A 21 -11.68 -0.85 8.17
C PHE A 21 -11.49 -2.34 7.92
N ASN A 22 -12.50 -2.98 7.33
CA ASN A 22 -12.37 -4.33 6.82
C ASN A 22 -11.74 -4.30 5.43
N TYR A 23 -10.42 -4.43 5.36
CA TYR A 23 -9.71 -4.52 4.09
C TYR A 23 -10.08 -5.82 3.37
N ARG A 24 -10.35 -5.71 2.07
CA ARG A 24 -10.67 -6.86 1.22
C ARG A 24 -9.40 -7.66 0.95
N SER A 25 -9.54 -8.98 0.91
CA SER A 25 -8.48 -9.87 0.43
C SER A 25 -8.30 -9.70 -1.07
N PHE A 26 -7.13 -10.08 -1.61
CA PHE A 26 -6.86 -10.04 -3.05
C PHE A 26 -7.93 -10.75 -3.90
N SER A 27 -8.53 -11.83 -3.37
CA SER A 27 -9.59 -12.58 -4.06
C SER A 27 -10.95 -11.88 -4.08
N ASP A 28 -11.17 -10.90 -3.21
CA ASP A 28 -12.45 -10.18 -3.07
C ASP A 28 -12.39 -8.75 -3.66
N MET A 29 -11.26 -8.36 -4.26
CA MET A 29 -11.06 -7.04 -4.86
C MET A 29 -11.85 -6.87 -6.16
N ALA A 30 -12.39 -5.67 -6.36
CA ALA A 30 -13.10 -5.32 -7.58
C ALA A 30 -12.12 -4.96 -8.71
N GLY A 31 -12.57 -5.02 -9.98
CA GLY A 31 -11.73 -4.98 -11.18
C GLY A 31 -10.63 -3.91 -11.19
N GLU A 32 -10.97 -2.62 -11.00
CA GLU A 32 -10.00 -1.53 -11.06
C GLU A 32 -8.99 -1.56 -9.90
N GLU A 33 -9.45 -1.91 -8.70
CA GLU A 33 -8.60 -2.04 -7.51
C GLU A 33 -7.57 -3.16 -7.68
N LEU A 34 -8.03 -4.32 -8.17
CA LEU A 34 -7.17 -5.46 -8.47
C LEU A 34 -6.16 -5.14 -9.57
N GLN A 35 -6.61 -4.46 -10.63
CA GLN A 35 -5.74 -4.06 -11.74
C GLN A 35 -4.65 -3.11 -11.25
N PHE A 36 -5.02 -2.05 -10.53
CA PHE A 36 -4.07 -1.08 -9.98
C PHE A 36 -3.01 -1.75 -9.11
N LEU A 37 -3.43 -2.59 -8.16
CA LEU A 37 -2.49 -3.27 -7.26
C LEU A 37 -1.61 -4.28 -7.99
N THR A 38 -2.12 -4.93 -9.03
CA THR A 38 -1.35 -5.84 -9.86
C THR A 38 -0.28 -5.07 -10.63
N GLU A 39 -0.64 -4.00 -11.32
CA GLU A 39 0.29 -3.15 -12.08
C GLU A 39 1.37 -2.56 -11.17
N LEU A 40 0.98 -2.05 -10.00
CA LEU A 40 1.93 -1.52 -9.02
C LEU A 40 2.95 -2.57 -8.55
N GLY A 41 2.47 -3.79 -8.27
CA GLY A 41 3.32 -4.90 -7.85
C GLY A 41 4.29 -5.33 -8.94
N GLU A 42 3.80 -5.43 -10.18
CA GLU A 42 4.59 -5.75 -11.36
C GLU A 42 5.66 -4.68 -11.64
N ASP A 43 5.32 -3.40 -11.49
CA ASP A 43 6.27 -2.29 -11.65
C ASP A 43 7.42 -2.37 -10.64
N ILE A 44 7.13 -2.67 -9.38
CA ILE A 44 8.16 -2.83 -8.34
C ILE A 44 9.04 -4.05 -8.64
N GLN A 45 8.47 -5.16 -9.10
CA GLN A 45 9.23 -6.35 -9.47
C GLN A 45 10.09 -6.13 -10.72
N ALA A 46 9.57 -5.42 -11.71
CA ALA A 46 10.29 -5.12 -12.95
C ALA A 46 11.44 -4.14 -12.74
N ASN A 47 11.20 -3.07 -11.96
CA ASN A 47 12.18 -2.00 -11.77
C ASN A 47 13.14 -2.22 -10.61
N ARG A 48 12.79 -3.11 -9.66
CA ARG A 48 13.59 -3.45 -8.47
C ARG A 48 14.18 -2.22 -7.76
N PRO A 49 13.37 -1.21 -7.37
CA PRO A 49 13.88 -0.05 -6.65
C PRO A 49 14.68 -0.48 -5.41
N ALA A 50 15.77 0.22 -5.09
CA ALA A 50 16.56 -0.12 -3.91
C ALA A 50 15.77 0.06 -2.60
N LEU A 51 14.86 1.03 -2.56
CA LEU A 51 14.03 1.36 -1.41
C LEU A 51 12.58 1.57 -1.82
N VAL A 52 11.65 1.02 -1.04
CA VAL A 52 10.21 1.24 -1.15
C VAL A 52 9.71 1.83 0.16
N PHE A 53 8.91 2.90 0.08
CA PHE A 53 8.30 3.55 1.23
C PHE A 53 6.79 3.38 1.15
N ILE A 54 6.21 2.84 2.21
CA ILE A 54 4.77 2.62 2.32
C ILE A 54 4.27 3.46 3.48
N ASP A 55 3.28 4.30 3.22
CA ASP A 55 2.65 5.10 4.26
C ASP A 55 1.94 4.20 5.28
N ALA A 56 2.16 4.48 6.55
CA ALA A 56 1.65 3.73 7.71
C ALA A 56 0.98 4.68 8.72
N GLU A 57 0.55 5.86 8.29
CA GLU A 57 -0.20 6.82 9.10
C GLU A 57 -1.64 6.98 8.58
N THR A 58 -2.49 7.55 9.43
CA THR A 58 -3.85 7.96 9.05
C THR A 58 -3.87 9.43 8.66
N GLY A 59 -4.96 9.88 8.04
CA GLY A 59 -5.17 11.31 7.75
C GLY A 59 -4.50 11.80 6.46
N LEU A 60 -4.20 10.88 5.53
CA LEU A 60 -3.83 11.25 4.16
C LEU A 60 -4.97 12.02 3.50
N GLN A 61 -4.63 13.10 2.80
CA GLN A 61 -5.58 14.10 2.28
C GLN A 61 -6.59 13.55 1.24
N ALA A 62 -6.40 12.31 0.77
CA ALA A 62 -7.23 11.62 -0.21
C ALA A 62 -7.72 10.24 0.26
N CYS A 63 -7.57 9.92 1.54
CA CYS A 63 -8.01 8.64 2.09
C CYS A 63 -9.16 8.86 3.10
N PRO A 64 -10.13 7.92 3.19
CA PRO A 64 -11.12 7.92 4.24
C PRO A 64 -10.46 8.00 5.63
N ALA A 65 -11.12 8.66 6.58
CA ALA A 65 -10.64 8.72 7.96
C ALA A 65 -10.43 7.30 8.52
N GLY A 66 -9.25 7.01 9.08
CA GLY A 66 -8.92 5.69 9.61
C GLY A 66 -8.28 4.72 8.59
N PHE A 67 -8.27 5.05 7.30
CA PHE A 67 -7.56 4.26 6.30
C PHE A 67 -6.04 4.40 6.46
N VAL A 68 -5.34 3.27 6.41
CA VAL A 68 -3.87 3.19 6.45
C VAL A 68 -3.39 2.34 5.28
N THR A 69 -2.56 2.94 4.41
CA THR A 69 -2.10 2.27 3.18
C THR A 69 -1.33 0.98 3.50
N TYR A 70 -0.45 1.01 4.49
CA TYR A 70 0.29 -0.16 4.92
C TYR A 70 -0.62 -1.30 5.36
N ASP A 71 -1.62 -1.02 6.20
CA ASP A 71 -2.53 -2.04 6.71
C ASP A 71 -3.40 -2.63 5.60
N TYR A 72 -3.77 -1.81 4.61
CA TYR A 72 -4.45 -2.28 3.40
C TYR A 72 -3.59 -3.24 2.57
N LEU A 73 -2.34 -2.87 2.28
CA LEU A 73 -1.43 -3.72 1.50
C LEU A 73 -1.03 -5.00 2.25
N ALA A 74 -0.87 -4.92 3.57
CA ALA A 74 -0.60 -6.08 4.41
C ALA A 74 -1.83 -6.99 4.54
N GLY A 75 -3.01 -6.41 4.83
CA GLY A 75 -4.25 -7.15 5.02
C GLY A 75 -4.76 -7.84 3.76
N SER A 76 -4.44 -7.30 2.58
CA SER A 76 -4.79 -7.89 1.29
C SER A 76 -3.88 -9.05 0.86
N GLY A 77 -2.73 -9.24 1.50
CA GLY A 77 -1.70 -10.19 1.08
C GLY A 77 -0.78 -9.68 -0.04
N TRP A 78 -0.86 -8.38 -0.37
CA TRP A 78 -0.10 -7.78 -1.47
C TRP A 78 1.41 -7.78 -1.16
N LEU A 79 1.81 -7.49 0.09
CA LEU A 79 3.21 -7.47 0.50
C LEU A 79 3.87 -8.84 0.33
N GLU A 80 3.19 -9.90 0.77
CA GLU A 80 3.66 -11.28 0.65
C GLU A 80 3.81 -11.72 -0.80
N LYS A 81 2.98 -11.17 -1.70
CA LYS A 81 3.01 -11.50 -3.13
C LYS A 81 4.11 -10.76 -3.88
N TYR A 82 4.29 -9.47 -3.63
CA TYR A 82 5.15 -8.61 -4.48
C TYR A 82 6.45 -8.14 -3.81
N MET A 83 6.53 -8.16 -2.47
CA MET A 83 7.68 -7.64 -1.71
C MET A 83 8.59 -8.75 -1.14
N THR A 84 8.54 -9.98 -1.67
CA THR A 84 9.32 -11.13 -1.15
C THR A 84 10.83 -10.91 -1.11
N ASP A 85 11.36 -10.16 -2.09
CA ASP A 85 12.79 -9.86 -2.21
C ASP A 85 13.20 -8.63 -1.40
N TYR A 86 12.27 -8.03 -0.66
CA TYR A 86 12.51 -6.84 0.15
C TYR A 86 12.41 -7.17 1.63
N ARG A 87 13.35 -6.64 2.42
CA ARG A 87 13.29 -6.71 3.88
C ARG A 87 12.86 -5.38 4.48
N PHE A 88 12.10 -5.45 5.57
CA PHE A 88 11.82 -4.27 6.38
C PHE A 88 13.14 -3.69 6.90
N LEU A 89 13.32 -2.37 6.71
CA LEU A 89 14.50 -1.65 7.15
C LEU A 89 14.22 -0.87 8.43
N LEU A 90 13.22 0.02 8.40
CA LEU A 90 12.88 0.92 9.50
C LEU A 90 11.50 1.56 9.32
N THR A 91 11.00 2.18 10.38
CA THR A 91 9.87 3.12 10.34
C THR A 91 10.40 4.54 10.55
N CYS A 92 10.00 5.49 9.70
CA CYS A 92 10.41 6.89 9.82
C CYS A 92 9.31 7.81 9.28
N ARG A 93 8.92 8.82 10.09
CA ARG A 93 7.97 9.88 9.71
C ARG A 93 6.68 9.35 9.07
N GLY A 94 6.09 8.33 9.68
CA GLY A 94 4.87 7.71 9.18
C GLY A 94 5.04 6.70 8.06
N PHE A 95 6.25 6.46 7.56
CA PHE A 95 6.49 5.45 6.52
C PHE A 95 7.16 4.20 7.08
N ARG A 96 6.79 3.03 6.55
CA ARG A 96 7.58 1.81 6.61
C ARG A 96 8.47 1.72 5.38
N ALA A 97 9.77 1.63 5.61
CA ALA A 97 10.78 1.53 4.56
C ALA A 97 11.23 0.08 4.37
N TYR A 98 11.28 -0.36 3.13
CA TYR A 98 11.72 -1.69 2.70
C TYR A 98 12.94 -1.56 1.81
N LEU A 99 13.96 -2.38 2.04
CA LEU A 99 15.21 -2.41 1.27
C LEU A 99 15.28 -3.71 0.45
N LEU A 100 15.64 -3.59 -0.82
CA LEU A 100 15.90 -4.74 -1.68
C LEU A 100 17.07 -5.58 -1.11
N ASN A 101 16.88 -6.90 -1.03
CA ASN A 101 17.91 -7.85 -0.61
C ASN A 101 19.05 -7.99 -1.64
#